data_AF-A0A537PIG7-F1
#
_entry.id   AF-A0A537PIG7-F1
#
_cell.length_a   1.000
_cell.length_b   1.000
_cell.length_c   1.000
_cell.angle_alpha   90.00
_cell.angle_beta   90.00
_cell.angle_gamma   90.00
#
_symmetry.space_group_name_H-M   'P 1'
#
loop_
_entity.id
_entity.type
_entity.pdbx_description
1 polymer ?
#
loop_
_entity_poly.entity_id
_entity_poly.type
_entity_poly.pdbx_seq_one_letter_code
_entity_poly.pdbx_strand_id
1 'polypeptide(L)'
;MTARAIETRPFAGDPRMAINLSVWDGVEALERFVWQTVHKRFYGRRHEWFERMNERYFVMWWVTAGHRPTVQEAIERLGHLQQHGPSDYAFGWETLPAARLWKAARCA
;
A
#
# COMPACT_ATOMS: atom_id res chain seq x y z
N MET A 1 -15.94 9.86 4.14
CA MET A 1 -14.83 9.09 3.52
C MET A 1 -13.66 10.05 3.37
N THR A 2 -12.68 9.99 4.27
CA THR A 2 -11.57 10.97 4.28
C THR A 2 -10.25 10.24 4.12
N ALA A 3 -9.88 9.93 2.88
CA ALA A 3 -8.51 9.54 2.57
C ALA A 3 -7.64 10.79 2.67
N ARG A 4 -6.77 10.87 3.68
CA ARG A 4 -5.74 11.92 3.77
C ARG A 4 -4.41 11.32 3.30
N ALA A 5 -3.91 11.79 2.17
CA ALA A 5 -2.54 11.51 1.75
C ALA A 5 -1.59 12.35 2.63
N ILE A 6 -0.68 11.70 3.35
CA ILE A 6 0.37 12.40 4.06
C ILE A 6 1.56 12.47 3.12
N GLU A 7 1.76 13.62 2.48
CA GLU A 7 2.92 13.87 1.63
C GLU A 7 4.08 14.37 2.50
N THR A 8 4.93 13.44 2.94
CA THR A 8 6.21 13.77 3.57
C THR A 8 7.31 13.11 2.75
N ARG A 9 8.16 13.92 2.10
CA ARG A 9 9.40 13.48 1.44
C ARG A 9 10.25 12.71 2.47
N PRO A 10 10.31 11.38 2.42
CA PRO A 10 10.83 10.60 3.55
C PRO A 10 12.23 10.03 3.29
N PHE A 11 12.68 10.08 2.03
CA PHE A 11 14.00 9.64 1.62
C PHE A 11 14.78 10.86 1.16
N ALA A 12 15.72 11.30 1.99
CA ALA A 12 16.65 12.38 1.65
C ALA A 12 17.67 11.99 0.55
N GLY A 13 17.67 10.73 0.09
CA GLY A 13 18.72 10.16 -0.77
C GLY A 13 18.36 9.81 -2.21
N ASP A 14 17.07 9.74 -2.60
CA ASP A 14 16.67 9.53 -4.01
C ASP A 14 15.48 10.43 -4.39
N PRO A 15 15.69 11.48 -5.21
CA PRO A 15 14.63 12.39 -5.63
C PRO A 15 13.58 11.73 -6.55
N ARG A 16 13.80 10.49 -7.01
CA ARG A 16 12.86 9.74 -7.85
C ARG A 16 11.91 8.86 -7.05
N MET A 17 12.08 8.77 -5.73
CA MET A 17 11.25 7.91 -4.89
C MET A 17 10.03 8.66 -4.37
N ALA A 18 8.85 8.26 -4.86
CA ALA A 18 7.56 8.73 -4.36
C ALA A 18 7.00 7.75 -3.32
N ILE A 19 6.57 8.27 -2.16
CA ILE A 19 5.78 7.49 -1.19
C ILE A 19 4.36 8.05 -1.17
N ASN A 20 3.39 7.13 -1.18
CA ASN A 20 2.03 7.42 -0.80
C ASN A 20 1.68 6.67 0.49
N LEU A 21 1.18 7.41 1.49
CA LEU A 21 0.66 6.86 2.73
C LEU A 21 -0.78 7.33 2.92
N SER A 22 -1.70 6.37 3.05
CA SER A 22 -3.14 6.59 3.24
C SER A 22 -3.70 5.65 4.29
N VAL A 23 -4.70 6.12 5.04
CA VAL A 23 -5.43 5.35 6.05
C VAL A 23 -6.88 5.19 5.58
N TRP A 24 -7.44 4.01 5.82
CA TRP A 24 -8.78 3.62 5.37
C TRP A 24 -9.55 2.99 6.53
N ASP A 25 -10.87 3.24 6.57
CA ASP A 25 -11.76 2.71 7.62
C ASP A 25 -11.94 1.18 7.55
N GLY A 26 -11.49 0.56 6.45
CA GLY A 26 -11.50 -0.89 6.28
C GLY A 26 -11.07 -1.34 4.90
N VAL A 27 -10.89 -2.66 4.76
CA VAL A 27 -10.41 -3.33 3.53
C VAL A 27 -11.35 -3.06 2.35
N GLU A 28 -12.66 -3.09 2.59
CA GLU A 28 -13.65 -2.89 1.53
C GLU A 28 -13.58 -1.47 0.94
N ALA A 29 -13.37 -0.45 1.77
CA ALA A 29 -13.21 0.94 1.33
C ALA A 29 -11.96 1.10 0.45
N LEU A 30 -10.84 0.48 0.87
CA LEU A 30 -9.60 0.47 0.10
C LEU A 30 -9.77 -0.29 -1.24
N GLU A 31 -10.43 -1.45 -1.24
CA GLU A 31 -10.65 -2.23 -2.46
C GLU A 31 -11.49 -1.47 -3.49
N ARG A 32 -12.58 -0.82 -3.06
CA ARG A 32 -13.42 0.00 -3.93
C ARG A 32 -12.59 1.14 -4.53
N PHE A 33 -11.75 1.80 -3.73
CA PHE A 33 -10.87 2.83 -4.23
C PHE A 33 -9.91 2.30 -5.32
N VAL A 34 -9.20 1.20 -5.06
CA VAL A 34 -8.19 0.67 -6.00
C VAL A 34 -8.83 0.16 -7.30
N TRP A 35 -9.97 -0.55 -7.21
CA TRP A 35 -10.50 -1.30 -8.34
C TRP A 35 -11.72 -0.68 -9.03
N GLN A 36 -12.48 0.17 -8.34
CA GLN A 36 -13.71 0.76 -8.87
C GLN A 36 -13.55 2.25 -9.20
N THR A 37 -12.35 2.80 -9.08
CA THR A 37 -12.06 4.18 -9.51
C THR A 37 -11.06 4.22 -10.66
N VAL A 38 -10.78 5.42 -11.17
CA VAL A 38 -9.73 5.67 -12.16
C VAL A 38 -8.36 5.15 -11.70
N HIS A 39 -8.15 4.95 -10.39
CA HIS A 39 -6.92 4.40 -9.82
C HIS A 39 -6.54 3.02 -10.41
N LYS A 40 -7.54 2.21 -10.83
CA LYS A 40 -7.32 0.94 -11.52
C LYS A 40 -6.48 1.10 -12.80
N ARG A 41 -6.70 2.18 -13.56
CA ARG A 41 -5.98 2.45 -14.82
C ARG A 41 -4.51 2.76 -14.56
N PHE A 42 -4.22 3.53 -13.51
CA PHE A 42 -2.86 3.82 -13.08
C PHE A 42 -2.17 2.56 -12.52
N TYR A 43 -2.90 1.77 -11.72
CA TYR A 43 -2.37 0.54 -11.15
C TYR A 43 -2.00 -0.50 -12.23
N GLY A 44 -2.80 -0.64 -13.29
CA GLY A 44 -2.49 -1.55 -14.41
C GLY A 44 -1.28 -1.12 -15.23
N ARG A 45 -1.09 0.20 -15.40
CA ARG A 45 0.02 0.80 -16.15
C ARG A 45 1.25 1.11 -15.28
N ARG A 46 1.27 0.70 -14.01
CA ARG A 46 2.35 1.03 -13.06
C ARG A 46 3.76 0.67 -13.56
N HIS A 47 3.88 -0.34 -14.40
CA HIS A 47 5.15 -0.75 -15.02
C HIS A 47 5.74 0.29 -15.99
N GLU A 48 4.96 1.29 -16.41
CA GLU A 48 5.39 2.40 -17.28
C GLU A 48 6.11 3.50 -16.50
N TRP A 49 5.90 3.59 -15.18
CA TRP A 49 6.44 4.66 -14.33
C TRP A 49 7.26 4.16 -13.16
N PHE A 50 7.13 2.89 -12.80
CA PHE A 50 7.93 2.23 -11.78
C PHE A 50 8.82 1.18 -12.43
N GLU A 51 10.13 1.28 -12.17
CA GLU A 51 11.07 0.21 -12.47
C GLU A 51 10.57 -1.09 -11.80
N ARG A 52 10.84 -2.25 -12.43
CA ARG A 52 10.55 -3.55 -11.82
C ARG A 52 11.38 -3.69 -10.55
N MET A 53 10.82 -3.26 -9.42
CA MET A 53 11.42 -3.47 -8.11
C MET A 53 11.36 -4.97 -7.83
N ASN A 54 12.53 -5.61 -7.76
CA ASN A 54 12.64 -7.02 -7.36
C ASN A 54 12.16 -7.24 -5.92
N GLU A 55 12.16 -6.18 -5.12
CA GLU A 55 11.73 -6.19 -3.74
C GLU A 55 10.30 -5.68 -3.57
N ARG A 56 9.64 -6.14 -2.50
CA ARG A 56 8.29 -5.67 -2.15
C ARG A 56 8.34 -4.16 -1.89
N TYR A 57 7.41 -3.42 -2.49
CA TYR A 57 7.31 -1.96 -2.39
C TYR A 57 5.97 -1.47 -1.85
N PHE A 58 5.14 -2.42 -1.39
CA PHE A 58 3.79 -2.18 -0.90
C PHE A 58 3.60 -2.95 0.40
N VAL A 59 3.09 -2.27 1.41
CA VAL A 59 2.80 -2.82 2.73
C VAL A 59 1.50 -2.24 3.27
N MET A 60 0.76 -3.06 3.98
CA MET A 60 -0.41 -2.70 4.76
C MET A 60 -0.23 -3.20 6.19
N TRP A 61 -0.87 -2.51 7.12
CA TRP A 61 -0.96 -2.90 8.53
C TRP A 61 -2.19 -2.23 9.14
N TRP A 62 -2.65 -2.76 10.26
CA TRP A 62 -3.75 -2.16 11.00
C TRP A 62 -3.27 -0.94 11.78
N VAL A 63 -4.03 0.15 11.68
CA VAL A 63 -3.76 1.41 12.38
C VAL A 63 -4.86 1.59 13.43
N THR A 64 -4.46 1.81 14.68
CA THR A 64 -5.40 2.13 15.76
C THR A 64 -6.19 3.38 15.43
N ALA A 65 -7.50 3.38 15.70
CA ALA A 65 -8.35 4.55 15.46
C ALA A 65 -7.78 5.80 16.16
N GLY A 66 -7.67 6.91 15.43
CA GLY A 66 -7.08 8.16 15.92
C GLY A 66 -5.55 8.24 15.81
N HIS A 67 -4.85 7.13 15.55
CA HIS A 67 -3.42 7.16 15.25
C HIS A 67 -3.18 7.69 13.84
N ARG A 68 -2.18 8.57 13.71
CA ARG A 68 -1.71 9.08 12.42
C ARG A 68 -0.36 8.44 12.12
N PRO A 69 -0.30 7.43 11.24
CA PRO A 69 0.95 6.77 10.95
C PRO A 69 1.92 7.74 10.27
N THR A 70 3.19 7.58 10.61
CA THR A 70 4.31 8.28 10.03
C THR A 70 4.89 7.48 8.87
N VAL A 71 5.71 8.13 8.06
CA VAL A 71 6.42 7.42 7.00
C VAL A 71 7.54 6.55 7.54
N GLN A 72 8.16 6.90 8.67
CA GLN A 72 9.15 6.02 9.31
C GLN A 72 8.53 4.69 9.71
N GLU A 73 7.33 4.71 10.31
CA GLU A 73 6.57 3.48 10.56
C GLU A 73 6.31 2.69 9.28
N ALA A 74 5.93 3.35 8.18
CA ALA A 74 5.71 2.66 6.90
C ALA A 74 6.98 1.98 6.37
N ILE A 75 8.14 2.64 6.49
CA ILE A 75 9.44 2.09 6.10
C ILE A 75 9.81 0.88 6.97
N GLU A 76 9.63 0.97 8.28
CA GLU A 76 9.88 -0.14 9.22
C GLU A 76 8.97 -1.35 8.91
N ARG A 77 7.69 -1.10 8.62
CA ARG A 77 6.73 -2.15 8.27
C ARG A 77 7.11 -2.82 6.95
N LEU A 78 7.52 -2.03 5.95
CA LEU A 78 7.95 -2.55 4.66
C LEU A 78 9.22 -3.40 4.81
N GLY A 79 10.21 -2.91 5.56
CA GLY A 79 11.43 -3.65 5.85
C GLY A 79 11.15 -4.97 6.58
N HIS A 80 10.25 -4.96 7.56
CA HIS A 80 9.82 -6.18 8.23
C HIS A 80 9.18 -7.18 7.25
N LEU A 81 8.27 -6.72 6.38
CA LEU A 81 7.61 -7.57 5.37
C LEU A 81 8.61 -8.17 4.36
N GLN A 82 9.63 -7.41 3.96
CA GLN A 82 10.68 -7.89 3.06
C GLN A 82 11.54 -8.98 3.73
N GLN A 83 11.89 -8.79 5.01
CA GLN A 83 12.80 -9.69 5.74
C GLN A 83 12.10 -10.95 6.26
N HIS A 84 10.89 -10.82 6.78
CA HIS A 84 10.20 -11.89 7.52
C HIS A 84 8.98 -12.46 6.79
N GLY A 85 8.57 -11.84 5.67
CA GLY A 85 7.32 -12.17 5.01
C GLY A 85 6.09 -11.62 5.76
N PRO A 86 4.87 -11.99 5.30
CA PRO A 86 3.63 -11.44 5.84
C PRO A 86 3.31 -11.91 7.27
N SER A 87 2.88 -10.98 8.12
CA SER A 87 2.41 -11.23 9.49
C SER A 87 1.38 -10.19 9.93
N ASP A 88 0.80 -10.34 11.13
CA ASP A 88 -0.10 -9.32 11.72
C ASP A 88 0.58 -7.94 11.87
N TYR A 89 1.92 -7.93 11.96
CA TYR A 89 2.70 -6.69 12.03
C TYR A 89 2.75 -5.97 10.68
N ALA A 90 2.93 -6.69 9.58
CA ALA A 90 3.04 -6.11 8.25
C ALA A 90 2.66 -7.12 7.18
N PHE A 91 1.78 -6.73 6.26
CA PHE A 91 1.22 -7.66 5.30
C PHE A 91 0.87 -7.06 3.94
N GLY A 92 0.73 -7.92 2.94
CA GLY A 92 0.24 -7.59 1.60
C GLY A 92 -1.19 -8.05 1.36
N TRP A 93 -1.71 -7.79 0.16
CA TRP A 93 -3.07 -8.16 -0.25
C TRP A 93 -3.37 -9.66 -0.12
N GLU A 94 -2.36 -10.51 -0.25
CA GLU A 94 -2.46 -11.95 -0.11
C GLU A 94 -3.01 -12.41 1.25
N THR A 95 -2.82 -11.59 2.28
CA THR A 95 -3.24 -11.89 3.65
C THR A 95 -4.67 -11.44 3.96
N LEU A 96 -5.31 -10.66 3.09
CA LEU A 96 -6.63 -10.10 3.33
C LEU A 96 -7.73 -11.01 2.75
N PRO A 97 -8.50 -11.74 3.58
CA PRO A 97 -9.56 -12.62 3.08
C PRO A 97 -10.65 -11.81 2.37
N ALA A 98 -10.96 -10.63 2.92
CA ALA A 98 -11.93 -9.67 2.41
C ALA A 98 -11.50 -8.96 1.12
N ALA A 99 -10.25 -9.13 0.66
CA ALA A 99 -9.77 -8.53 -0.58
C ALA A 99 -10.26 -9.30 -1.82
N ARG A 100 -11.57 -9.29 -2.07
CA ARG A 100 -12.23 -10.11 -3.11
C ARG A 100 -12.00 -9.54 -4.51
N LEU A 101 -12.00 -8.21 -4.66
CA LEU A 101 -11.78 -7.55 -5.95
C LEU A 101 -10.32 -7.69 -6.40
N TRP A 102 -9.38 -7.61 -5.47
CA TRP A 102 -7.95 -7.83 -5.75
C TRP A 102 -7.69 -9.26 -6.24
N LYS A 103 -8.28 -10.27 -5.58
CA LYS A 103 -8.15 -11.68 -6.00
C LYS A 103 -8.67 -11.88 -7.42
N ALA A 104 -9.86 -11.35 -7.73
CA ALA A 104 -10.46 -11.44 -9.06
C ALA A 104 -9.59 -10.79 -10.15
N ALA A 105 -8.99 -9.63 -9.87
CA ALA A 105 -8.12 -8.91 -10.80
C ALA A 105 -6.79 -9.63 -11.11
N ARG A 106 -6.36 -10.58 -10.28
CA ARG A 106 -5.10 -11.35 -10.47
C ARG A 106 -5.29 -12.65 -11.25
N CYS A 107 -6.52 -13.13 -11.37
CA CYS A 107 -6.88 -14.33 -12.12
C CYS A 107 -7.27 -14.05 -13.58
N ALA A 108 -7.37 -12.78 -13.97
CA ALA A 108 -7.64 -12.31 -15.32
C ALA A 108 -6.35 -11.90 -16.03
#